data_AF-A0A529NXV6-F1
#
_entry.id   AF-A0A529NXV6-F1
#
_cell.length_a   1.000
_cell.length_b   1.000
_cell.length_c   1.000
_cell.angle_alpha   90.00
_cell.angle_beta   90.00
_cell.angle_gamma   90.00
#
_symmetry.space_group_name_H-M   'P 1'
#
loop_
_entity.id
_entity.type
_entity.pdbx_description
1 polymer ?
#
loop_
_entity_poly.entity_id
_entity_poly.type
_entity_poly.pdbx_seq_one_letter_code
_entity_poly.pdbx_strand_id
1 'polypeptide(L)'
;PFFAKGRRRFEAPALPRPDRVKLSDRMLSTQAGFGKILDEIAKAGGPLADRIVTMAPDVTVSTNLGPWVNRRGLFARAARADTFRDERIASTQKWAFSPKGQHVELGIAEMNLMLMLGAAGLSHSLFGERLIPVGTVYDPFVARGLDALNYACYQDARFLLVGTPSGVTLAPEGGAHQSIGTPLIGMAQDGLASFEPAFLDELSIIMDWSFDYLQRDGEGDPNERTWLRDETGGSVYLRLSTRPMEQPQHRSDPGFAEGVIDGAYWLREPGSNAEVVIAYQGTVATEA
;
A
#
# COMPACT_ATOMS: atom_id res chain seq x y z
N PRO A 1 -4.55 6.14 41.22
CA PRO A 1 -3.37 5.41 40.69
C PRO A 1 -3.38 5.30 39.16
N PHE A 2 -2.22 5.51 38.52
CA PHE A 2 -2.05 5.18 37.09
C PHE A 2 -2.28 3.67 36.89
N PHE A 3 -2.96 3.27 35.81
CA PHE A 3 -3.41 1.88 35.54
C PHE A 3 -4.38 1.22 36.54
N ALA A 4 -5.08 1.98 37.39
CA ALA A 4 -6.07 1.39 38.32
C ALA A 4 -7.22 0.59 37.65
N LYS A 5 -7.42 0.76 36.33
CA LYS A 5 -8.41 0.02 35.53
C LYS A 5 -7.79 -1.02 34.58
N GLY A 6 -6.52 -1.37 34.77
CA GLY A 6 -5.76 -2.25 33.86
C GLY A 6 -5.03 -1.51 32.74
N ARG A 7 -4.41 -2.28 31.83
CA ARG A 7 -3.72 -1.74 30.64
C ARG A 7 -4.75 -1.06 29.73
N ARG A 8 -4.41 0.11 29.17
CA ARG A 8 -5.22 0.81 28.17
C ARG A 8 -4.96 0.26 26.75
N ARG A 9 -4.91 -1.07 26.62
CA ARG A 9 -4.82 -1.75 25.32
C ARG A 9 -6.06 -2.60 25.13
N PHE A 10 -6.58 -2.56 23.92
CA PHE A 10 -7.73 -3.32 23.47
C PHE A 10 -7.30 -4.35 22.43
N GLU A 11 -8.21 -5.26 22.12
CA GLU A 11 -8.10 -6.18 21.00
C GLU A 11 -9.27 -5.91 20.05
N ALA A 12 -9.02 -6.02 18.75
CA ALA A 12 -10.05 -5.92 17.73
C ALA A 12 -9.95 -7.13 16.80
N PRO A 13 -11.08 -7.77 16.44
CA PRO A 13 -11.09 -8.94 15.60
C PRO A 13 -10.47 -8.66 14.23
N ALA A 14 -9.89 -9.68 13.62
CA ALA A 14 -9.51 -9.63 12.22
C ALA A 14 -10.76 -9.49 11.34
N LEU A 15 -10.63 -8.68 10.29
CA LEU A 15 -11.64 -8.47 9.27
C LEU A 15 -11.57 -9.64 8.27
N PRO A 16 -12.72 -10.22 7.88
CA PRO A 16 -12.74 -11.21 6.83
C PRO A 16 -12.21 -10.61 5.54
N ARG A 17 -11.34 -11.36 4.89
CA ARG A 17 -10.67 -10.94 3.67
C ARG A 17 -11.53 -11.33 2.45
N PRO A 18 -11.76 -10.42 1.49
CA PRO A 18 -12.45 -10.78 0.26
C PRO A 18 -11.58 -11.71 -0.59
N ASP A 19 -12.17 -12.27 -1.64
CA ASP A 19 -11.41 -12.97 -2.67
C ASP A 19 -10.38 -12.03 -3.31
N ARG A 20 -9.21 -12.57 -3.62
CA ARG A 20 -8.14 -11.83 -4.29
C ARG A 20 -8.65 -11.21 -5.60
N VAL A 21 -8.48 -9.91 -5.75
CA VAL A 21 -8.83 -9.20 -6.99
C VAL A 21 -7.86 -9.60 -8.10
N LYS A 22 -8.37 -10.25 -9.14
CA LYS A 22 -7.59 -10.63 -10.33
C LYS A 22 -7.65 -9.53 -11.38
N LEU A 23 -6.49 -9.06 -11.83
CA LEU A 23 -6.38 -8.12 -12.94
C LEU A 23 -6.06 -8.89 -14.22
N SER A 24 -6.83 -8.66 -15.28
CA SER A 24 -6.69 -9.35 -16.58
C SER A 24 -6.24 -8.42 -17.71
N ASP A 25 -5.78 -7.22 -17.37
CA ASP A 25 -5.29 -6.26 -18.36
C ASP A 25 -4.05 -6.80 -19.07
N ARG A 26 -4.02 -6.69 -20.40
CA ARG A 26 -2.85 -7.09 -21.19
C ARG A 26 -1.67 -6.15 -21.00
N MET A 27 -1.93 -4.86 -20.83
CA MET A 27 -0.92 -3.83 -20.67
C MET A 27 -1.40 -2.78 -19.66
N LEU A 28 -0.70 -2.68 -18.52
CA LEU A 28 -1.03 -1.73 -17.46
C LEU A 28 0.21 -1.50 -16.59
N SER A 29 0.25 -0.38 -15.87
CA SER A 29 1.28 -0.11 -14.87
C SER A 29 0.85 -0.62 -13.48
N THR A 30 1.79 -0.89 -12.58
CA THR A 30 1.46 -1.33 -11.22
C THR A 30 0.76 -0.24 -10.41
N GLN A 31 1.05 1.05 -10.65
CA GLN A 31 0.27 2.15 -10.09
C GLN A 31 -1.22 2.08 -10.53
N ALA A 32 -1.48 1.77 -11.79
CA ALA A 32 -2.84 1.63 -12.30
C ALA A 32 -3.52 0.35 -11.83
N GLY A 33 -2.78 -0.74 -11.67
CA GLY A 33 -3.27 -1.95 -11.03
C GLY A 33 -3.73 -1.70 -9.59
N PHE A 34 -2.95 -0.97 -8.80
CA PHE A 34 -3.28 -0.63 -7.41
C PHE A 34 -4.61 0.12 -7.31
N GLY A 35 -4.79 1.17 -8.13
CA GLY A 35 -6.04 1.93 -8.18
C GLY A 35 -7.24 1.05 -8.56
N LYS A 36 -7.08 0.12 -9.51
CA LYS A 36 -8.14 -0.84 -9.89
C LYS A 36 -8.46 -1.85 -8.77
N ILE A 37 -7.46 -2.35 -8.05
CA ILE A 37 -7.68 -3.28 -6.93
C ILE A 37 -8.51 -2.60 -5.84
N LEU A 38 -8.14 -1.36 -5.46
CA LEU A 38 -8.92 -0.59 -4.50
C LEU A 38 -10.33 -0.26 -5.02
N ASP A 39 -10.49 0.03 -6.31
CA ASP A 39 -11.81 0.27 -6.91
C ASP A 39 -12.74 -0.95 -6.79
N GLU A 40 -12.24 -2.14 -7.10
CA GLU A 40 -13.03 -3.37 -7.01
C GLU A 40 -13.34 -3.73 -5.54
N ILE A 41 -12.41 -3.51 -4.60
CA ILE A 41 -12.69 -3.66 -3.16
C ILE A 41 -13.78 -2.67 -2.71
N ALA A 42 -13.67 -1.40 -3.10
CA ALA A 42 -14.65 -0.37 -2.75
C ALA A 42 -16.06 -0.69 -3.30
N LYS A 43 -16.12 -1.25 -4.51
CA LYS A 43 -17.33 -1.66 -5.21
C LYS A 43 -17.96 -2.92 -4.61
N ALA A 44 -17.15 -3.92 -4.27
CA ALA A 44 -17.62 -5.13 -3.60
C ALA A 44 -18.16 -4.84 -2.19
N GLY A 45 -17.55 -3.89 -1.50
CA GLY A 45 -17.93 -3.52 -0.13
C GLY A 45 -17.55 -4.60 0.88
N GLY A 46 -18.26 -4.62 2.01
CA GLY A 46 -18.05 -5.58 3.08
C GLY A 46 -17.01 -5.13 4.12
N PRO A 47 -16.76 -5.99 5.14
CA PRO A 47 -16.06 -5.57 6.36
C PRO A 47 -14.67 -4.98 6.12
N LEU A 48 -13.90 -5.51 5.18
CA LEU A 48 -12.59 -4.95 4.85
C LEU A 48 -12.72 -3.55 4.21
N ALA A 49 -13.55 -3.42 3.18
CA ALA A 49 -13.75 -2.16 2.46
C ALA A 49 -14.27 -1.04 3.39
N ASP A 50 -15.10 -1.39 4.37
CA ASP A 50 -15.66 -0.47 5.36
C ASP A 50 -14.62 0.03 6.38
N ARG A 51 -13.47 -0.65 6.49
CA ARG A 51 -12.39 -0.30 7.43
C ARG A 51 -11.13 0.22 6.74
N ILE A 52 -11.04 0.13 5.42
CA ILE A 52 -9.97 0.81 4.68
C ILE A 52 -10.17 2.32 4.78
N VAL A 53 -9.12 3.04 5.17
CA VAL A 53 -9.07 4.50 5.16
C VAL A 53 -7.86 4.90 4.33
N THR A 54 -8.08 5.63 3.24
CA THR A 54 -7.00 6.09 2.37
C THR A 54 -6.58 7.50 2.75
N MET A 55 -5.31 7.83 2.54
CA MET A 55 -4.75 9.14 2.86
C MET A 55 -3.69 9.52 1.83
N ALA A 56 -3.63 10.79 1.45
CA ALA A 56 -2.61 11.29 0.55
C ALA A 56 -2.25 12.76 0.87
N PRO A 57 -0.97 13.14 0.73
CA PRO A 57 -0.54 14.51 0.88
C PRO A 57 -0.63 15.27 -0.46
N ASP A 58 -1.85 15.63 -0.88
CA ASP A 58 -2.12 16.40 -2.12
C ASP A 58 -1.74 15.69 -3.43
N VAL A 59 -1.69 14.35 -3.40
CA VAL A 59 -1.30 13.52 -4.56
C VAL A 59 -2.33 12.44 -4.91
N THR A 60 -3.56 12.55 -4.41
CA THR A 60 -4.64 11.58 -4.58
C THR A 60 -4.89 11.16 -6.03
N VAL A 61 -4.91 12.14 -6.95
CA VAL A 61 -5.10 11.87 -8.38
C VAL A 61 -3.87 11.18 -8.96
N SER A 62 -2.69 11.75 -8.72
CA SER A 62 -1.43 11.32 -9.34
C SER A 62 -0.96 9.96 -8.84
N THR A 63 -1.33 9.56 -7.61
CA THR A 63 -1.08 8.22 -7.05
C THR A 63 -2.23 7.24 -7.25
N ASN A 64 -3.21 7.59 -8.08
CA ASN A 64 -4.29 6.71 -8.52
C ASN A 64 -5.28 6.24 -7.43
N LEU A 65 -5.58 7.09 -6.45
CA LEU A 65 -6.67 6.87 -5.49
C LEU A 65 -8.03 7.38 -6.00
N GLY A 66 -8.07 8.07 -7.15
CA GLY A 66 -9.30 8.65 -7.70
C GLY A 66 -10.51 7.70 -7.77
N PRO A 67 -10.37 6.46 -8.27
CA PRO A 67 -11.47 5.49 -8.28
C PRO A 67 -12.02 5.19 -6.87
N TRP A 68 -11.14 4.95 -5.89
CA TRP A 68 -11.52 4.76 -4.48
C TRP A 68 -12.28 5.98 -3.94
N VAL A 69 -11.73 7.18 -4.12
CA VAL A 69 -12.34 8.43 -3.64
C VAL A 69 -13.72 8.66 -4.25
N ASN A 70 -13.90 8.36 -5.54
CA ASN A 70 -15.17 8.50 -6.23
C ASN A 70 -16.28 7.58 -5.68
N ARG A 71 -15.92 6.47 -5.06
CA ARG A 71 -16.85 5.53 -4.41
C ARG A 71 -17.02 5.79 -2.93
N ARG A 72 -15.93 6.05 -2.21
CA ARG A 72 -15.90 6.07 -0.74
C ARG A 72 -15.79 7.47 -0.13
N GLY A 73 -15.66 8.50 -0.97
CA GLY A 73 -15.79 9.91 -0.62
C GLY A 73 -14.68 10.48 0.25
N LEU A 74 -14.65 11.82 0.32
CA LEU A 74 -13.71 12.58 1.13
C LEU A 74 -14.23 12.77 2.55
N PHE A 75 -13.36 12.56 3.53
CA PHE A 75 -13.68 12.73 4.93
C PHE A 75 -13.59 14.20 5.35
N ALA A 76 -14.63 14.70 6.01
CA ALA A 76 -14.54 15.92 6.82
C ALA A 76 -15.48 15.81 8.03
N ARG A 77 -15.12 16.45 9.14
CA ARG A 77 -15.96 16.47 10.35
C ARG A 77 -17.34 17.10 10.13
N ALA A 78 -17.45 18.01 9.17
CA ALA A 78 -18.70 18.60 8.72
C ALA A 78 -18.79 18.49 7.20
N ALA A 79 -20.01 18.31 6.67
CA ALA A 79 -20.22 18.24 5.24
C ALA A 79 -19.79 19.54 4.55
N ARG A 80 -19.08 19.43 3.43
CA ARG A 80 -18.71 20.56 2.57
C ARG A 80 -19.16 20.25 1.15
N ALA A 81 -19.77 21.25 0.51
CA ALA A 81 -20.23 21.13 -0.86
C ALA A 81 -19.05 20.99 -1.84
N ASP A 82 -19.33 20.40 -2.99
CA ASP A 82 -18.36 20.21 -4.05
C ASP A 82 -18.27 21.51 -4.87
N THR A 83 -17.30 22.36 -4.53
CA THR A 83 -17.10 23.65 -5.20
C THR A 83 -16.81 23.48 -6.70
N PHE A 84 -16.14 22.40 -7.12
CA PHE A 84 -15.88 22.18 -8.55
C PHE A 84 -17.18 21.95 -9.30
N ARG A 85 -18.04 21.08 -8.77
CA ARG A 85 -19.36 20.83 -9.35
C ARG A 85 -20.23 22.10 -9.33
N ASP A 86 -20.23 22.81 -8.20
CA ASP A 86 -21.08 23.98 -8.00
C ASP A 86 -20.64 25.14 -8.94
N GLU A 87 -19.34 25.29 -9.19
CA GLU A 87 -18.75 26.24 -10.15
C GLU A 87 -18.68 25.69 -11.60
N ARG A 88 -19.26 24.51 -11.86
CA ARG A 88 -19.25 23.82 -13.18
C ARG A 88 -17.85 23.60 -13.77
N ILE A 89 -16.84 23.46 -12.91
CA ILE A 89 -15.48 23.10 -13.29
C ILE A 89 -15.47 21.60 -13.58
N ALA A 90 -15.00 21.23 -14.77
CA ALA A 90 -14.89 19.83 -15.16
C ALA A 90 -13.89 19.11 -14.26
N SER A 91 -14.39 18.19 -13.43
CA SER A 91 -13.58 17.30 -12.60
C SER A 91 -14.07 15.87 -12.77
N THR A 92 -13.14 14.94 -12.95
CA THR A 92 -13.43 13.50 -12.95
C THR A 92 -13.61 12.95 -11.53
N GLN A 93 -13.31 13.76 -10.51
CA GLN A 93 -13.41 13.41 -9.10
C GLN A 93 -14.57 14.13 -8.41
N LYS A 94 -15.27 13.39 -7.55
CA LYS A 94 -16.31 13.92 -6.65
C LYS A 94 -15.65 14.52 -5.42
N TRP A 95 -15.61 15.84 -5.34
CA TRP A 95 -14.95 16.59 -4.27
C TRP A 95 -15.89 16.94 -3.10
N ALA A 96 -16.96 16.19 -2.93
CA ALA A 96 -17.87 16.37 -1.79
C ALA A 96 -17.27 15.74 -0.53
N PHE A 97 -17.12 16.55 0.53
CA PHE A 97 -16.62 16.07 1.82
C PHE A 97 -17.78 15.77 2.77
N SER A 98 -17.65 14.70 3.55
CA SER A 98 -18.63 14.35 4.58
C SER A 98 -18.02 13.54 5.73
N PRO A 99 -18.70 13.43 6.89
CA PRO A 99 -18.27 12.55 7.97
C PRO A 99 -18.27 11.06 7.59
N LYS A 100 -18.88 10.68 6.47
CA LYS A 100 -18.94 9.32 5.94
C LYS A 100 -17.82 8.99 4.97
N GLY A 101 -17.01 9.98 4.59
CA GLY A 101 -15.90 9.76 3.67
C GLY A 101 -14.81 8.87 4.28
N GLN A 102 -14.13 8.09 3.44
CA GLN A 102 -13.02 7.22 3.85
C GLN A 102 -11.67 7.63 3.26
N HIS A 103 -11.60 8.80 2.61
CA HIS A 103 -10.34 9.38 2.15
C HIS A 103 -10.02 10.67 2.90
N VAL A 104 -8.83 10.76 3.49
CA VAL A 104 -8.35 11.97 4.18
C VAL A 104 -7.33 12.68 3.32
N GLU A 105 -7.71 13.86 2.82
CA GLU A 105 -6.79 14.79 2.17
C GLU A 105 -5.99 15.56 3.20
N LEU A 106 -4.67 15.47 3.12
CA LEU A 106 -3.77 16.09 4.08
C LEU A 106 -3.20 17.44 3.62
N GLY A 107 -3.37 17.78 2.32
CA GLY A 107 -2.56 18.81 1.67
C GLY A 107 -1.09 18.38 1.59
N ILE A 108 -0.17 19.30 1.29
CA ILE A 108 1.27 18.98 1.16
C ILE A 108 1.89 18.75 2.55
N ALA A 109 1.78 17.53 3.07
CA ALA A 109 2.18 17.20 4.44
C ALA A 109 2.60 15.72 4.60
N GLU A 110 3.75 15.33 4.05
CA GLU A 110 4.21 13.92 4.07
C GLU A 110 4.56 13.41 5.47
N MET A 111 5.08 14.28 6.34
CA MET A 111 5.28 13.95 7.76
C MET A 111 3.93 13.63 8.45
N ASN A 112 2.88 14.40 8.14
CA ASN A 112 1.55 14.17 8.69
C ASN A 112 0.93 12.89 8.15
N LEU A 113 1.23 12.50 6.91
CA LEU A 113 0.84 11.20 6.37
C LEU A 113 1.35 10.09 7.28
N MET A 114 2.65 10.06 7.58
CA MET A 114 3.23 9.00 8.42
C MET A 114 2.68 9.00 9.85
N LEU A 115 2.47 10.18 10.45
CA LEU A 115 1.83 10.31 11.76
C LEU A 115 0.38 9.76 11.75
N MET A 116 -0.38 10.08 10.72
CA MET A 116 -1.77 9.62 10.58
C MET A 116 -1.84 8.11 10.31
N LEU A 117 -0.93 7.56 9.49
CA LEU A 117 -0.80 6.13 9.28
C LEU A 117 -0.47 5.40 10.58
N GLY A 118 0.50 5.90 11.36
CA GLY A 118 0.83 5.36 12.68
C GLY A 118 -0.38 5.36 13.63
N ALA A 119 -1.05 6.50 13.77
CA ALA A 119 -2.21 6.62 14.65
C ALA A 119 -3.37 5.73 14.23
N ALA A 120 -3.70 5.68 12.92
CA ALA A 120 -4.77 4.85 12.40
C ALA A 120 -4.41 3.36 12.45
N GLY A 121 -3.14 2.99 12.26
CA GLY A 121 -2.69 1.60 12.31
C GLY A 121 -2.72 1.01 13.72
N LEU A 122 -2.59 1.86 14.75
CA LEU A 122 -2.73 1.48 16.15
C LEU A 122 -4.19 1.45 16.65
N SER A 123 -5.15 1.75 15.79
CA SER A 123 -6.57 1.87 16.18
C SER A 123 -7.13 0.62 16.86
N HIS A 124 -6.73 -0.56 16.40
CA HIS A 124 -7.13 -1.85 16.98
C HIS A 124 -6.71 -1.96 18.45
N SER A 125 -5.52 -1.50 18.82
CA SER A 125 -4.99 -1.57 20.19
C SER A 125 -5.40 -0.38 21.06
N LEU A 126 -5.55 0.81 20.47
CA LEU A 126 -5.84 2.04 21.22
C LEU A 126 -7.34 2.29 21.43
N PHE A 127 -8.18 1.82 20.50
CA PHE A 127 -9.61 2.10 20.50
C PHE A 127 -10.49 0.83 20.41
N GLY A 128 -9.90 -0.35 20.27
CA GLY A 128 -10.66 -1.61 20.09
C GLY A 128 -11.34 -1.72 18.74
N GLU A 129 -10.97 -0.87 17.78
CA GLU A 129 -11.59 -0.78 16.46
C GLU A 129 -10.50 -0.80 15.39
N ARG A 130 -10.51 -1.83 14.53
CA ARG A 130 -9.49 -1.98 13.49
C ARG A 130 -9.81 -1.09 12.29
N LEU A 131 -8.85 -0.28 11.90
CA LEU A 131 -8.76 0.37 10.59
C LEU A 131 -7.66 -0.32 9.76
N ILE A 132 -7.77 -0.20 8.45
CA ILE A 132 -6.74 -0.59 7.47
C ILE A 132 -6.28 0.68 6.75
N PRO A 133 -5.28 1.40 7.30
CA PRO A 133 -4.79 2.64 6.71
C PRO A 133 -4.00 2.35 5.44
N VAL A 134 -4.29 3.10 4.38
CA VAL A 134 -3.56 3.05 3.10
C VAL A 134 -3.10 4.46 2.75
N GLY A 135 -1.79 4.71 2.83
CA GLY A 135 -1.20 6.00 2.50
C GLY A 135 -0.53 5.96 1.14
N THR A 136 -0.82 6.93 0.29
CA THR A 136 -0.04 7.12 -0.95
C THR A 136 0.82 8.37 -0.85
N VAL A 137 2.01 8.30 -1.44
CA VAL A 137 2.95 9.41 -1.52
C VAL A 137 3.81 9.23 -2.76
N TYR A 138 4.36 10.31 -3.31
CA TYR A 138 5.41 10.17 -4.29
C TYR A 138 6.62 9.49 -3.65
N ASP A 139 7.15 8.47 -4.32
CA ASP A 139 8.20 7.61 -3.77
C ASP A 139 9.37 8.39 -3.13
N PRO A 140 10.01 9.39 -3.79
CA PRO A 140 11.11 10.14 -3.19
C PRO A 140 10.73 10.89 -1.89
N PHE A 141 9.45 11.21 -1.70
CA PHE A 141 8.98 11.99 -0.56
C PHE A 141 8.62 11.15 0.66
N VAL A 142 8.76 9.82 0.59
CA VAL A 142 8.84 8.98 1.81
C VAL A 142 9.94 9.51 2.74
N ALA A 143 11.06 9.96 2.18
CA ALA A 143 12.19 10.53 2.91
C ALA A 143 11.81 11.76 3.78
N ARG A 144 10.72 12.46 3.44
CA ARG A 144 10.25 13.66 4.17
C ARG A 144 9.48 13.32 5.46
N GLY A 145 9.13 12.05 5.67
CA GLY A 145 8.38 11.58 6.85
C GLY A 145 9.09 10.51 7.67
N LEU A 146 10.40 10.29 7.48
CA LEU A 146 11.12 9.12 8.01
C LEU A 146 11.08 8.99 9.54
N ASP A 147 11.21 10.10 10.28
CA ASP A 147 11.18 10.03 11.74
C ASP A 147 9.84 9.49 12.25
N ALA A 148 8.73 10.00 11.72
CA ALA A 148 7.40 9.49 12.03
C ALA A 148 7.16 8.06 11.53
N LEU A 149 7.69 7.70 10.35
CA LEU A 149 7.62 6.32 9.84
C LEU A 149 8.35 5.35 10.78
N ASN A 150 9.55 5.71 11.22
CA ASN A 150 10.34 4.91 12.15
C ASN A 150 9.60 4.70 13.48
N TYR A 151 9.05 5.75 14.07
CA TYR A 151 8.26 5.61 15.29
C TYR A 151 6.97 4.81 15.08
N ALA A 152 6.30 4.94 13.93
CA ALA A 152 5.11 4.15 13.63
C ALA A 152 5.44 2.65 13.56
N CYS A 153 6.54 2.28 12.90
CA CYS A 153 7.00 0.89 12.84
C CYS A 153 7.46 0.39 14.22
N TYR A 154 8.21 1.21 14.97
CA TYR A 154 8.64 0.89 16.34
C TYR A 154 7.46 0.67 17.30
N GLN A 155 6.37 1.42 17.12
CA GLN A 155 5.13 1.24 17.88
C GLN A 155 4.30 0.04 17.40
N ASP A 156 4.73 -0.65 16.35
CA ASP A 156 4.05 -1.77 15.72
C ASP A 156 2.68 -1.39 15.11
N ALA A 157 2.61 -0.19 14.53
CA ALA A 157 1.45 0.25 13.76
C ALA A 157 1.24 -0.66 12.53
N ARG A 158 -0.01 -0.74 12.05
CA ARG A 158 -0.43 -1.56 10.92
C ARG A 158 -0.92 -0.68 9.78
N PHE A 159 -0.15 -0.52 8.70
CA PHE A 159 -0.56 0.27 7.53
C PHE A 159 0.09 -0.19 6.23
N LEU A 160 -0.54 0.15 5.11
CA LEU A 160 0.02 0.03 3.77
C LEU A 160 0.50 1.40 3.28
N LEU A 161 1.80 1.59 3.11
CA LEU A 161 2.40 2.76 2.47
C LEU A 161 2.68 2.45 1.00
N VAL A 162 2.31 3.36 0.11
CA VAL A 162 2.48 3.20 -1.34
C VAL A 162 3.26 4.39 -1.89
N GLY A 163 4.51 4.15 -2.25
CA GLY A 163 5.39 5.09 -2.93
C GLY A 163 5.20 4.98 -4.44
N THR A 164 4.56 5.97 -5.05
CA THR A 164 4.25 5.98 -6.47
C THR A 164 4.13 7.41 -6.99
N PRO A 165 4.66 7.74 -8.18
CA PRO A 165 5.46 6.87 -9.06
C PRO A 165 6.82 6.53 -8.44
N SER A 166 7.33 5.33 -8.71
CA SER A 166 8.62 4.85 -8.19
C SER A 166 9.65 4.59 -9.30
N GLY A 167 10.92 4.57 -8.88
CA GLY A 167 12.07 4.21 -9.70
C GLY A 167 12.27 5.12 -10.91
N VAL A 168 12.84 4.56 -11.98
CA VAL A 168 13.16 5.29 -13.22
C VAL A 168 11.91 5.85 -13.94
N THR A 169 10.71 5.40 -13.58
CA THR A 169 9.48 5.92 -14.21
C THR A 169 9.16 7.35 -13.82
N LEU A 170 9.72 7.81 -12.70
CA LEU A 170 9.63 9.20 -12.26
C LEU A 170 10.75 10.08 -12.85
N ALA A 171 11.67 9.51 -13.63
CA ALA A 171 12.83 10.23 -14.16
C ALA A 171 12.51 11.53 -14.93
N PRO A 172 11.42 11.61 -15.74
CA PRO A 172 11.07 12.84 -16.46
C PRO A 172 10.78 14.06 -15.56
N GLU A 173 10.40 13.86 -14.28
CA GLU A 173 10.15 14.97 -13.36
C GLU A 173 11.44 15.67 -12.90
N GLY A 174 12.59 14.98 -12.95
CA GLY A 174 13.89 15.58 -12.66
C GLY A 174 14.11 16.00 -11.20
N GLY A 175 15.33 16.49 -10.92
CA GLY A 175 15.67 17.14 -9.65
C GLY A 175 15.32 16.32 -8.41
N ALA A 176 14.60 16.93 -7.48
CA ALA A 176 14.23 16.34 -6.19
C ALA A 176 13.15 15.23 -6.30
N HIS A 177 12.58 14.98 -7.49
CA HIS A 177 11.60 13.92 -7.71
C HIS A 177 12.25 12.60 -8.12
N GLN A 178 13.58 12.53 -8.25
CA GLN A 178 14.25 11.27 -8.61
C GLN A 178 14.15 10.23 -7.49
N SER A 179 13.48 9.11 -7.78
CA SER A 179 13.36 7.96 -6.90
C SER A 179 14.63 7.10 -6.96
N ILE A 180 15.65 7.43 -6.16
CA ILE A 180 16.95 6.72 -6.16
C ILE A 180 17.17 5.90 -4.89
N GLY A 181 17.10 6.55 -3.71
CA GLY A 181 17.45 5.92 -2.42
C GLY A 181 16.30 5.24 -1.69
N THR A 182 15.06 5.34 -2.21
CA THR A 182 13.85 4.80 -1.60
C THR A 182 13.83 3.27 -1.41
N PRO A 183 14.40 2.42 -2.29
CA PRO A 183 14.54 1.00 -1.97
C PRO A 183 15.34 0.75 -0.69
N LEU A 184 16.38 1.56 -0.41
CA LEU A 184 17.19 1.40 0.80
C LEU A 184 16.40 1.69 2.08
N ILE A 185 15.43 2.62 2.02
CA ILE A 185 14.54 2.91 3.14
C ILE A 185 13.70 1.68 3.47
N GLY A 186 13.10 1.05 2.45
CA GLY A 186 12.29 -0.16 2.63
C GLY A 186 13.10 -1.34 3.16
N MET A 187 14.34 -1.52 2.69
CA MET A 187 15.22 -2.61 3.16
C MET A 187 15.75 -2.39 4.58
N ALA A 188 15.94 -1.15 5.01
CA ALA A 188 16.57 -0.84 6.29
C ALA A 188 15.57 -0.66 7.46
N GLN A 189 14.29 -0.43 7.16
CA GLN A 189 13.28 -0.15 8.19
C GLN A 189 12.70 -1.45 8.77
N ASP A 190 13.07 -1.77 10.00
CA ASP A 190 12.44 -2.87 10.74
C ASP A 190 10.93 -2.63 10.93
N GLY A 191 10.16 -3.72 10.89
CA GLY A 191 8.68 -3.71 10.95
C GLY A 191 7.98 -3.27 9.65
N LEU A 192 8.72 -3.04 8.56
CA LEU A 192 8.18 -2.61 7.26
C LEU A 192 8.53 -3.62 6.15
N ALA A 193 7.59 -4.49 5.79
CA ALA A 193 7.75 -5.39 4.65
C ALA A 193 7.72 -4.59 3.35
N SER A 194 8.78 -4.65 2.53
CA SER A 194 8.94 -3.80 1.35
C SER A 194 8.90 -4.63 0.06
N PHE A 195 8.07 -4.21 -0.90
CA PHE A 195 7.93 -4.85 -2.20
C PHE A 195 7.99 -3.85 -3.36
N GLU A 196 8.55 -4.27 -4.48
CA GLU A 196 8.54 -3.54 -5.76
C GLU A 196 8.09 -4.48 -6.89
N PRO A 197 6.78 -4.74 -7.03
CA PRO A 197 6.28 -5.64 -8.06
C PRO A 197 6.49 -5.07 -9.46
N ALA A 198 6.83 -5.96 -10.39
CA ALA A 198 6.88 -5.70 -11.82
C ALA A 198 5.48 -5.87 -12.44
N PHE A 199 4.78 -6.95 -12.10
CA PHE A 199 3.56 -7.39 -12.79
C PHE A 199 2.29 -7.28 -11.93
N LEU A 200 1.13 -7.30 -12.58
CA LEU A 200 -0.17 -7.12 -11.92
C LEU A 200 -0.59 -8.31 -11.05
N ASP A 201 -0.20 -9.52 -11.42
CA ASP A 201 -0.46 -10.73 -10.62
C ASP A 201 0.37 -10.73 -9.33
N GLU A 202 1.64 -10.32 -9.40
CA GLU A 202 2.48 -10.08 -8.22
C GLU A 202 1.83 -9.03 -7.30
N LEU A 203 1.46 -7.87 -7.86
CA LEU A 203 0.80 -6.80 -7.11
C LEU A 203 -0.48 -7.29 -6.42
N SER A 204 -1.31 -8.04 -7.15
CA SER A 204 -2.54 -8.64 -6.64
C SER A 204 -2.25 -9.59 -5.48
N ILE A 205 -1.26 -10.46 -5.60
CA ILE A 205 -0.83 -11.40 -4.55
C ILE A 205 -0.31 -10.64 -3.32
N ILE A 206 0.56 -9.65 -3.52
CA ILE A 206 1.17 -8.86 -2.44
C ILE A 206 0.11 -8.06 -1.70
N MET A 207 -0.83 -7.40 -2.38
CA MET A 207 -1.91 -6.65 -1.71
C MET A 207 -2.84 -7.58 -0.93
N ASP A 208 -3.19 -8.72 -1.50
CA ASP A 208 -4.02 -9.74 -0.85
C ASP A 208 -3.35 -10.31 0.41
N TRP A 209 -2.05 -10.57 0.35
CA TRP A 209 -1.24 -10.95 1.52
C TRP A 209 -1.13 -9.79 2.52
N SER A 210 -0.95 -8.56 2.06
CA SER A 210 -0.82 -7.38 2.92
C SER A 210 -2.05 -7.20 3.81
N PHE A 211 -3.26 -7.35 3.26
CA PHE A 211 -4.49 -7.24 4.07
C PHE A 211 -4.61 -8.30 5.15
N ASP A 212 -3.97 -9.46 5.00
CA ASP A 212 -3.83 -10.44 6.08
C ASP A 212 -2.71 -10.05 7.05
N TYR A 213 -1.52 -9.76 6.51
CA TYR A 213 -0.31 -9.41 7.27
C TYR A 213 -0.52 -8.25 8.25
N LEU A 214 -1.25 -7.22 7.85
CA LEU A 214 -1.60 -6.06 8.69
C LEU A 214 -2.50 -6.42 9.89
N GLN A 215 -3.10 -7.61 9.89
CA GLN A 215 -4.07 -8.02 10.90
C GLN A 215 -3.53 -9.02 11.92
N ARG A 216 -2.31 -9.54 11.70
CA ARG A 216 -1.62 -10.45 12.62
C ARG A 216 -1.31 -9.75 13.94
N ASP A 217 -1.30 -10.54 15.00
CA ASP A 217 -1.36 -10.07 16.40
C ASP A 217 -0.04 -9.51 16.95
N GLY A 218 1.08 -9.73 16.23
CA GLY A 218 2.39 -9.29 16.66
C GLY A 218 3.03 -10.18 17.74
N GLU A 219 2.38 -11.29 18.10
CA GLU A 219 2.91 -12.26 19.07
C GLU A 219 3.52 -13.47 18.34
N GLY A 220 4.48 -14.12 18.99
CA GLY A 220 5.22 -15.27 18.41
C GLY A 220 6.65 -14.93 17.99
N ASP A 221 7.36 -15.96 17.56
CA ASP A 221 8.70 -15.84 17.01
C ASP A 221 8.62 -15.47 15.52
N PRO A 222 9.66 -14.82 14.95
CA PRO A 222 9.77 -14.66 13.51
C PRO A 222 9.70 -16.02 12.80
N ASN A 223 9.23 -16.01 11.55
CA ASN A 223 9.07 -17.23 10.76
C ASN A 223 10.37 -18.05 10.74
N GLU A 224 10.28 -19.34 11.08
CA GLU A 224 11.44 -20.20 11.28
C GLU A 224 12.26 -20.44 10.00
N ARG A 225 11.64 -20.23 8.82
CA ARG A 225 12.28 -20.41 7.51
C ARG A 225 12.93 -19.13 7.01
N THR A 226 12.25 -17.98 7.12
CA THR A 226 12.70 -16.70 6.54
C THR A 226 13.38 -15.79 7.57
N TRP A 227 13.16 -16.02 8.86
CA TRP A 227 13.53 -15.14 9.99
C TRP A 227 12.88 -13.75 9.91
N LEU A 228 11.83 -13.61 9.10
CA LEU A 228 11.08 -12.38 8.91
C LEU A 228 9.82 -12.34 9.77
N ARG A 229 9.22 -11.16 9.86
CA ARG A 229 7.95 -10.88 10.56
C ARG A 229 6.70 -11.34 9.79
N ASP A 230 6.85 -12.24 8.82
CA ASP A 230 5.78 -13.17 8.43
C ASP A 230 5.25 -13.82 9.74
N GLU A 231 4.11 -14.48 9.87
CA GLU A 231 3.59 -14.91 11.21
C GLU A 231 3.22 -13.78 12.20
N THR A 232 4.09 -12.82 12.55
CA THR A 232 3.79 -11.76 13.53
C THR A 232 3.08 -10.55 12.93
N GLY A 233 3.32 -10.24 11.65
CA GLY A 233 2.78 -9.05 10.99
C GLY A 233 3.63 -7.78 11.16
N GLY A 234 3.13 -6.69 10.60
CA GLY A 234 3.84 -5.42 10.52
C GLY A 234 3.12 -4.41 9.64
N SER A 235 3.86 -3.43 9.16
CA SER A 235 3.44 -2.54 8.07
C SER A 235 4.03 -2.99 6.74
N VAL A 236 3.45 -2.50 5.65
CA VAL A 236 3.88 -2.83 4.29
C VAL A 236 4.20 -1.55 3.52
N TYR A 237 5.24 -1.59 2.70
CA TYR A 237 5.63 -0.55 1.76
C TYR A 237 5.67 -1.10 0.33
N LEU A 238 4.90 -0.49 -0.57
CA LEU A 238 4.89 -0.83 -1.98
C LEU A 238 5.49 0.30 -2.80
N ARG A 239 6.45 -0.03 -3.66
CA ARG A 239 6.98 0.88 -4.67
C ARG A 239 6.34 0.55 -6.02
N LEU A 240 5.57 1.47 -6.59
CA LEU A 240 4.79 1.21 -7.80
C LEU A 240 5.18 2.13 -8.97
N SER A 241 5.20 1.53 -10.16
CA SER A 241 5.63 2.15 -11.40
C SER A 241 4.45 2.76 -12.16
N THR A 242 4.69 3.85 -12.90
CA THR A 242 3.74 4.42 -13.87
C THR A 242 3.90 3.85 -15.28
N ARG A 243 4.99 3.13 -15.58
CA ARG A 243 5.23 2.57 -16.92
C ARG A 243 4.26 1.42 -17.18
N PRO A 244 3.42 1.48 -18.22
CA PRO A 244 2.62 0.34 -18.63
C PRO A 244 3.53 -0.78 -19.15
N MET A 245 3.31 -2.01 -18.70
CA MET A 245 4.06 -3.18 -19.15
C MET A 245 3.11 -4.25 -19.68
N GLU A 246 3.57 -5.03 -20.67
CA GLU A 246 2.85 -6.23 -21.09
C GLU A 246 2.85 -7.26 -19.96
N GLN A 247 1.67 -7.79 -19.65
CA GLN A 247 1.49 -8.72 -18.55
C GLN A 247 1.77 -10.15 -19.02
N PRO A 248 2.44 -10.97 -18.21
CA PRO A 248 2.64 -12.38 -18.51
C PRO A 248 1.29 -13.09 -18.60
N GLN A 249 1.25 -14.17 -19.38
CA GLN A 249 0.09 -15.08 -19.35
C GLN A 249 -0.08 -15.63 -17.93
N HIS A 250 -1.31 -15.95 -17.55
CA HIS A 250 -1.64 -16.33 -16.17
C HIS A 250 -0.70 -17.42 -15.63
N ARG A 251 0.06 -17.07 -14.59
CA ARG A 251 0.97 -17.96 -13.89
C ARG A 251 0.23 -18.60 -12.74
N SER A 252 0.03 -19.92 -12.82
CA SER A 252 -0.68 -20.70 -11.81
C SER A 252 0.19 -21.80 -11.20
N ASP A 253 1.50 -21.69 -11.33
CA ASP A 253 2.43 -22.65 -10.76
C ASP A 253 2.26 -22.69 -9.22
N PRO A 254 2.21 -23.88 -8.59
CA PRO A 254 1.87 -24.02 -7.18
C PRO A 254 2.75 -23.20 -6.22
N GLY A 255 3.99 -22.88 -6.59
CA GLY A 255 4.93 -22.08 -5.79
C GLY A 255 5.04 -20.61 -6.18
N PHE A 256 4.31 -20.14 -7.21
CA PHE A 256 4.47 -18.77 -7.70
C PHE A 256 4.04 -17.74 -6.65
N ALA A 257 2.86 -17.92 -6.06
CA ALA A 257 2.35 -16.98 -5.06
C ALA A 257 3.21 -16.96 -3.79
N GLU A 258 3.72 -18.11 -3.36
CA GLU A 258 4.65 -18.20 -2.24
C GLU A 258 5.97 -17.49 -2.58
N GLY A 259 6.58 -17.77 -3.75
CA GLY A 259 7.80 -17.11 -4.19
C GLY A 259 7.67 -15.60 -4.33
N VAL A 260 6.50 -15.09 -4.75
CA VAL A 260 6.23 -13.64 -4.77
C VAL A 260 6.29 -13.02 -3.38
N ILE A 261 5.75 -13.71 -2.37
CA ILE A 261 5.78 -13.23 -0.98
C ILE A 261 7.16 -13.41 -0.34
N ASP A 262 7.84 -14.52 -0.63
CA ASP A 262 9.20 -14.81 -0.18
C ASP A 262 10.25 -13.86 -0.78
N GLY A 263 9.86 -13.10 -1.81
CA GLY A 263 10.66 -12.02 -2.42
C GLY A 263 11.34 -12.40 -3.73
N ALA A 264 11.31 -13.67 -4.16
CA ALA A 264 11.84 -14.09 -5.45
C ALA A 264 11.20 -15.37 -5.98
N TYR A 265 11.02 -15.43 -7.30
CA TYR A 265 10.61 -16.61 -8.03
C TYR A 265 11.29 -16.61 -9.41
N TRP A 266 11.33 -17.77 -10.07
CA TRP A 266 11.84 -17.85 -11.44
C TRP A 266 10.77 -17.37 -12.43
N LEU A 267 10.99 -16.21 -13.08
CA LEU A 267 10.21 -15.85 -14.26
C LEU A 267 10.48 -16.85 -15.41
N ARG A 268 11.73 -17.28 -15.52
CA ARG A 268 12.19 -18.33 -16.43
C ARG A 268 13.25 -19.15 -15.72
N GLU A 269 12.98 -20.43 -15.52
CA GLU A 269 13.96 -21.34 -14.90
C GLU A 269 15.20 -21.53 -15.79
N PRO A 270 16.39 -21.66 -15.20
CA PRO A 270 17.61 -21.92 -15.94
C PRO A 270 17.55 -23.32 -16.59
N GLY A 271 17.84 -23.38 -17.90
CA GLY A 271 18.05 -24.65 -18.60
C GLY A 271 19.44 -25.24 -18.33
N SER A 272 19.70 -26.43 -18.87
CA SER A 272 20.98 -27.16 -18.68
C SER A 272 22.23 -26.40 -19.10
N ASN A 273 22.09 -25.42 -20.01
CA ASN A 273 23.18 -24.63 -20.57
C ASN A 273 23.11 -23.16 -20.11
N ALA A 274 22.47 -22.87 -18.96
CA ALA A 274 22.40 -21.51 -18.44
C ALA A 274 23.78 -21.04 -17.94
N GLU A 275 24.31 -20.00 -18.55
CA GLU A 275 25.60 -19.37 -18.17
C GLU A 275 25.42 -18.10 -17.33
N VAL A 276 24.24 -17.48 -17.40
CA VAL A 276 23.94 -16.19 -16.76
C VAL A 276 22.53 -16.22 -16.14
N VAL A 277 22.41 -15.66 -14.94
CA VAL A 277 21.14 -15.39 -14.25
C VAL A 277 21.02 -13.89 -14.05
N ILE A 278 19.88 -13.32 -14.44
CA ILE A 278 19.56 -11.90 -14.23
C ILE A 278 18.50 -11.83 -13.14
N ALA A 279 18.81 -11.12 -12.05
CA ALA A 279 17.85 -10.77 -11.01
C ALA A 279 17.45 -9.31 -11.20
N TYR A 280 16.15 -9.03 -11.10
CA TYR A 280 15.58 -7.70 -11.25
C TYR A 280 14.37 -7.54 -10.32
N GLN A 281 13.92 -6.31 -10.15
CA GLN A 281 12.65 -5.99 -9.49
C GLN A 281 12.01 -4.78 -10.17
N GLY A 282 10.69 -4.63 -10.01
CA GLY A 282 9.97 -3.46 -10.47
C GLY A 282 10.04 -3.21 -11.98
N THR A 283 10.09 -1.93 -12.32
CA THR A 283 9.83 -1.46 -13.70
C THR A 283 10.92 -1.79 -14.73
N VAL A 284 12.06 -2.32 -14.30
CA VAL A 284 13.18 -2.72 -15.19
C VAL A 284 13.03 -4.16 -15.69
N ALA A 285 11.92 -4.83 -15.34
CA ALA A 285 11.59 -6.17 -15.80
C ALA A 285 11.59 -6.32 -17.34
N THR A 286 11.29 -5.24 -18.07
CA THR A 286 11.29 -5.25 -19.54
C THR A 286 12.69 -5.21 -20.16
N GLU A 287 13.71 -4.87 -19.38
CA GLU A 287 15.10 -4.77 -19.80
C GLU A 287 15.93 -6.01 -19.40
N ALA A 288 15.42 -6.83 -18.48
CA ALA A 288 16.03 -8.06 -17.98
C ALA A 288 15.73 -9.26 -18.87
#